data_AF-A0A5E4PYI7-F1
#
_entry.id   AF-A0A5E4PYI7-F1
#
_cell.length_a   1.000
_cell.length_b   1.000
_cell.length_c   1.000
_cell.angle_alpha   90.00
_cell.angle_beta   90.00
_cell.angle_gamma   90.00
#
_symmetry.space_group_name_H-M   'P 1'
#
loop_
_entity.id
_entity.type
_entity.pdbx_description
1 polymer ?
#
loop_
_entity_poly.entity_id
_entity_poly.type
_entity_poly.pdbx_seq_one_letter_code
_entity_poly.pdbx_strand_id
1 'polypeptide(L)'
;MEHSPCGNNNGNCSHLCLIHSPSERVCACPYLMSLAPDQRTCRSGELVLLVGVAGAVRGLELRGGGRQLAPTLAGPLLGTPAALRYFAAEHALYWPDTDVSASPLRR
;
A
#
# COMPACT_ATOMS: atom_id res chain seq x y z
N MET A 1 -28.91 -0.69 -22.25
CA MET A 1 -27.92 -1.43 -21.44
C MET A 1 -26.77 -0.49 -21.22
N GLU A 2 -26.49 -0.07 -19.99
CA GLU A 2 -25.31 0.73 -19.71
C GLU A 2 -24.07 -0.17 -19.81
N HIS A 3 -23.22 0.13 -20.79
CA HIS A 3 -21.97 -0.60 -20.98
C HIS A 3 -20.94 0.01 -20.03
N SER A 4 -20.49 -0.76 -19.02
CA SER A 4 -19.45 -0.30 -18.11
C SER A 4 -18.17 0.02 -18.89
N PRO A 5 -17.53 1.19 -18.68
CA PRO A 5 -16.24 1.55 -19.30
C PRO A 5 -15.10 0.56 -19.00
N CYS A 6 -15.23 -0.25 -17.95
CA CYS A 6 -14.29 -1.32 -17.59
C CYS A 6 -14.70 -2.69 -18.15
N GLY A 7 -15.89 -2.81 -18.74
CA GLY A 7 -16.52 -4.09 -19.10
C GLY A 7 -15.77 -4.89 -20.17
N ASN A 8 -15.05 -4.21 -21.07
CA ASN A 8 -14.22 -4.88 -22.06
C ASN A 8 -12.74 -4.88 -21.64
N ASN A 9 -12.14 -6.06 -21.52
CA ASN A 9 -10.72 -6.25 -21.18
C ASN A 9 -10.22 -5.44 -19.96
N ASN A 10 -11.03 -5.34 -18.90
CA ASN A 10 -10.73 -4.48 -17.73
C ASN A 10 -10.44 -3.02 -18.12
N GLY A 11 -11.11 -2.52 -19.17
CA GLY A 11 -10.82 -1.23 -19.78
C GLY A 11 -9.47 -1.14 -20.49
N ASN A 12 -8.71 -2.21 -20.63
CA ASN A 12 -7.27 -2.25 -20.95
C ASN A 12 -6.34 -1.81 -19.80
N CYS A 13 -6.78 -1.91 -18.54
CA CYS A 13 -5.93 -1.71 -17.37
C CYS A 13 -5.25 -3.02 -16.98
N SER A 14 -3.96 -2.96 -16.62
CA SER A 14 -3.20 -4.13 -16.18
C SER A 14 -3.65 -4.69 -14.82
N HIS A 15 -4.14 -3.82 -13.92
CA HIS A 15 -4.55 -4.20 -12.56
C HIS A 15 -5.94 -3.67 -12.23
N LEU A 16 -6.05 -2.39 -11.83
CA LEU A 16 -7.32 -1.82 -11.39
C LEU A 16 -7.92 -0.91 -12.47
N CYS A 17 -9.19 -1.11 -12.77
CA CYS A 17 -10.00 -0.22 -13.60
C CYS A 17 -11.06 0.44 -12.72
N LEU A 18 -10.96 1.76 -12.54
CA LEU A 18 -11.87 2.55 -11.71
C LEU A 18 -12.80 3.36 -12.61
N ILE A 19 -14.11 3.20 -12.41
CA ILE A 19 -15.13 3.98 -13.13
C ILE A 19 -15.16 5.39 -12.55
N HIS A 20 -14.87 6.39 -13.38
CA HIS A 20 -14.90 7.79 -12.97
C HIS A 20 -16.26 8.43 -13.30
N SER A 21 -16.83 8.07 -14.44
CA SER A 21 -18.16 8.50 -14.89
C SER A 21 -18.80 7.39 -15.75
N PRO A 22 -20.07 7.51 -16.15
CA PRO A 22 -20.74 6.48 -16.97
C PRO A 22 -20.00 6.13 -18.27
N SER A 23 -19.19 7.05 -18.81
CA SER A 23 -18.42 6.86 -20.05
C SER A 23 -16.90 6.87 -19.84
N GLU A 24 -16.41 7.12 -18.62
CA GLU A 24 -14.99 7.31 -18.35
C GLU A 24 -14.45 6.36 -17.29
N ARG A 25 -13.22 5.88 -17.52
CA ARG A 25 -12.47 5.06 -16.59
C ARG A 25 -11.01 5.49 -16.45
N VAL A 26 -10.46 5.28 -15.27
CA VAL A 26 -9.05 5.52 -14.99
C VAL A 26 -8.40 4.21 -14.52
N CYS A 27 -7.19 3.93 -15.00
CA CYS A 27 -6.41 2.81 -14.48
C CYS A 27 -5.69 3.22 -13.21
N ALA A 28 -5.66 2.34 -12.22
CA ALA A 28 -4.92 2.53 -10.97
C ALA A 28 -4.08 1.30 -10.65
N CYS A 29 -3.09 1.49 -9.79
CA CYS A 29 -2.20 0.42 -9.37
C CYS A 29 -2.43 0.05 -7.91
N PRO A 30 -2.26 -1.24 -7.55
CA PRO A 30 -2.27 -1.64 -6.16
C PRO A 30 -1.05 -1.05 -5.43
N TYR A 31 -1.01 -1.27 -4.11
CA TYR A 31 0.11 -0.82 -3.27
C TYR A 31 1.47 -1.28 -3.82
N LEU A 32 2.50 -0.44 -3.62
CA LEU A 32 3.89 -0.65 -4.04
C LEU A 32 4.13 -0.71 -5.56
N MET A 33 3.19 -0.18 -6.36
CA MET A 33 3.29 -0.11 -7.81
C MET A 33 2.91 1.28 -8.34
N SER A 34 3.62 1.73 -9.37
CA SER A 34 3.29 2.96 -10.10
C SER A 34 2.63 2.67 -11.43
N LEU A 35 1.72 3.56 -11.83
CA LEU A 35 1.17 3.58 -13.17
C LEU A 35 2.23 4.10 -14.16
N ALA A 36 2.48 3.34 -15.21
CA ALA A 36 3.41 3.70 -16.27
C ALA A 36 2.85 4.88 -17.11
N PRO A 37 3.71 5.54 -17.91
CA PRO A 37 3.29 6.65 -18.76
C PRO A 37 2.19 6.31 -19.77
N ASP A 38 2.00 5.02 -20.08
CA ASP A 38 0.91 4.54 -20.95
C ASP A 38 -0.48 4.62 -20.30
N GLN A 39 -0.56 5.02 -19.01
CA GLN A 39 -1.78 5.15 -18.22
C GLN A 39 -2.58 3.84 -18.11
N ARG A 40 -1.92 2.68 -18.25
CA ARG A 40 -2.56 1.36 -18.29
C ARG A 40 -1.79 0.30 -17.51
N THR A 41 -0.47 0.33 -17.59
CA THR A 41 0.40 -0.73 -17.07
C THR A 41 0.98 -0.33 -15.72
N CYS A 42 0.86 -1.20 -14.71
CA CYS A 42 1.51 -1.00 -13.42
C CYS A 42 2.89 -1.65 -13.41
N ARG A 43 3.87 -0.98 -12.80
CA ARG A 43 5.23 -1.49 -12.64
C ARG A 43 5.57 -1.62 -11.16
N SER A 44 6.10 -2.78 -10.78
CA SER A 44 6.74 -2.96 -9.47
C SER A 44 7.99 -2.11 -9.43
N GLY A 45 8.03 -1.08 -8.59
CA GLY A 45 9.13 -0.12 -8.75
C GLY A 45 9.19 1.01 -7.75
N GLU A 46 8.81 0.77 -6.50
CA GLU A 46 8.76 1.86 -5.53
C GLU A 46 9.59 1.54 -4.30
N LEU A 47 10.65 2.32 -4.15
CA LEU A 47 11.43 2.41 -2.93
C LEU A 47 10.53 3.07 -1.87
N VAL A 48 10.18 2.29 -0.83
CA VAL A 48 9.33 2.75 0.25
C VAL A 48 10.15 3.01 1.51
N LEU A 49 9.91 4.16 2.13
CA LEU A 49 10.36 4.44 3.49
C LEU A 49 9.32 3.91 4.47
N LEU A 50 9.75 3.01 5.35
CA LEU A 50 8.93 2.50 6.44
C LEU A 50 9.19 3.32 7.70
N VAL A 51 8.12 3.83 8.30
CA VAL A 51 8.17 4.67 9.50
C VAL A 51 7.29 4.07 10.59
N GLY A 52 7.87 3.86 11.76
CA GLY A 52 7.14 3.47 12.96
C GLY A 52 6.61 4.72 13.66
N VAL A 53 5.31 4.78 13.88
CA VAL A 53 4.63 5.83 14.64
C VAL A 53 3.76 5.17 15.70
N ALA A 54 3.36 5.91 16.75
CA ALA A 54 2.45 5.36 17.75
C ALA A 54 1.18 4.80 17.07
N GLY A 55 0.87 3.54 17.33
CA GLY A 55 -0.27 2.81 16.79
C GLY A 55 -0.12 2.29 15.36
N ALA A 56 0.99 2.56 14.65
CA ALA A 56 1.09 2.20 13.23
C ALA A 56 2.52 2.06 12.68
N VAL A 57 2.68 1.19 11.68
CA VAL A 57 3.78 1.24 10.72
C VAL A 57 3.23 1.77 9.39
N ARG A 58 3.85 2.82 8.87
CA ARG A 58 3.45 3.47 7.61
C ARG A 58 4.52 3.29 6.55
N GLY A 59 4.13 3.06 5.31
CA GLY A 59 5.05 3.09 4.17
C GLY A 59 4.77 4.28 3.27
N LEU A 60 5.80 5.09 3.03
CA LEU A 60 5.77 6.30 2.21
C LEU A 60 6.62 6.12 0.97
N GLU A 61 6.15 6.63 -0.16
CA GLU A 61 6.95 6.71 -1.38
C GLU A 61 8.13 7.67 -1.21
N LEU A 62 9.35 7.21 -1.50
CA LEU A 62 10.52 8.10 -1.44
C LEU A 62 10.69 8.98 -2.68
N ARG A 63 10.15 8.60 -3.84
CA ARG A 63 10.41 9.28 -5.12
C ARG A 63 9.24 10.12 -5.65
N GLY A 64 8.00 9.80 -5.30
CA GLY A 64 6.78 10.50 -5.76
C GLY A 64 6.17 11.46 -4.75
N GLY A 65 6.98 12.08 -3.88
CA GLY A 65 6.51 13.15 -2.99
C GLY A 65 5.78 12.68 -1.74
N GLY A 66 6.14 11.52 -1.18
CA GLY A 66 5.60 11.07 0.11
C GLY A 66 4.18 10.53 0.08
N ARG A 67 3.68 10.12 -1.11
CA ARG A 67 2.39 9.44 -1.23
C ARG A 67 2.42 8.13 -0.46
N GLN A 68 1.30 7.77 0.14
CA GLN A 68 1.19 6.51 0.85
C GLN A 68 0.95 5.37 -0.15
N LEU A 69 2.01 4.60 -0.41
CA LEU A 69 1.98 3.47 -1.35
C LEU A 69 1.92 2.12 -0.68
N ALA A 70 2.21 2.03 0.61
CA ALA A 70 2.03 0.80 1.37
C ALA A 70 0.80 0.93 2.26
N PRO A 71 0.05 -0.16 2.48
CA PRO A 71 -1.01 -0.16 3.48
C PRO A 71 -0.41 0.19 4.84
N THR A 72 -1.11 1.04 5.60
CA THR A 72 -0.75 1.26 7.01
C THR A 72 -0.98 -0.04 7.75
N LEU A 73 0.06 -0.57 8.40
CA LEU A 73 -0.10 -1.65 9.36
C LEU A 73 -0.48 -1.01 10.70
N ALA A 74 -1.74 -1.19 11.11
CA ALA A 74 -2.26 -0.71 12.38
C ALA A 74 -3.12 -1.80 13.01
N GLY A 75 -3.20 -1.81 14.34
CA GLY A 75 -4.00 -2.78 15.07
C GLY A 75 -4.03 -2.49 16.56
N PRO A 76 -4.97 -3.10 17.31
CA PRO A 76 -5.16 -2.81 18.73
C PRO A 76 -3.98 -3.25 19.61
N LEU A 77 -3.11 -4.12 19.10
CA LEU A 77 -1.93 -4.63 19.82
C LEU A 77 -0.63 -3.93 19.41
N LEU A 78 -0.70 -2.93 18.53
CA LEU A 78 0.44 -2.17 18.07
C LEU A 78 0.50 -0.85 18.85
N GLY A 79 1.49 -0.73 19.72
CA GLY A 79 1.69 0.44 20.58
C GLY A 79 2.73 1.39 19.99
N THR A 80 4.01 1.09 20.14
CA THR A 80 5.11 1.93 19.61
C THR A 80 6.14 1.08 18.86
N PRO A 81 5.94 0.82 17.56
CA PRO A 81 6.91 0.12 16.74
C PRO A 81 8.21 0.92 16.62
N ALA A 82 9.32 0.31 16.98
CA ALA A 82 10.66 0.89 16.88
C ALA A 82 11.55 0.04 15.97
N ALA A 83 12.72 0.56 15.59
CA ALA A 83 13.80 -0.18 14.92
C ALA A 83 13.36 -1.15 13.80
N LEU A 84 12.47 -0.70 12.90
CA LEU A 84 11.99 -1.48 11.75
C LEU A 84 13.13 -2.09 10.95
N ARG A 85 13.01 -3.39 10.60
CA ARG A 85 14.00 -4.14 9.79
C ARG A 85 13.31 -5.01 8.76
N TYR A 86 13.76 -4.91 7.52
CA TYR A 86 13.34 -5.79 6.44
C TYR A 86 14.27 -7.01 6.35
N PHE A 87 13.69 -8.21 6.33
CA PHE A 87 14.42 -9.45 6.11
C PHE A 87 14.06 -10.03 4.74
N ALA A 88 14.99 -9.93 3.80
CA ALA A 88 14.74 -10.26 2.39
C ALA A 88 14.42 -11.74 2.17
N ALA A 89 15.03 -12.66 2.94
CA ALA A 89 14.83 -14.10 2.74
C ALA A 89 13.40 -14.56 3.02
N GLU A 90 12.71 -13.90 3.96
CA GLU A 90 11.31 -14.18 4.31
C GLU A 90 10.32 -13.18 3.70
N HIS A 91 10.82 -12.18 2.96
CA HIS A 91 10.03 -11.04 2.49
C HIS A 91 9.19 -10.39 3.60
N ALA A 92 9.75 -10.30 4.81
CA ALA A 92 9.03 -9.89 6.01
C ALA A 92 9.65 -8.65 6.67
N LEU A 93 8.79 -7.89 7.36
CA LEU A 93 9.17 -6.73 8.16
C LEU A 93 9.07 -7.09 9.63
N TYR A 94 10.11 -6.79 10.40
CA TYR A 94 10.16 -7.02 11.85
C TYR A 94 10.35 -5.70 12.58
N TRP A 95 9.72 -5.60 13.75
CA TRP A 95 9.89 -4.49 14.66
C TRP A 95 9.70 -4.96 16.11
N PRO A 96 10.50 -4.47 17.06
CA PRO A 96 10.08 -4.45 18.45
C PRO A 96 8.94 -3.45 18.66
N ASP A 97 7.95 -3.84 19.44
CA ASP A 97 7.00 -2.89 20.03
C ASP A 97 7.50 -2.49 21.41
N THR A 98 7.79 -1.21 21.60
CA THR A 98 8.32 -0.69 22.88
C THR A 98 7.22 -0.34 23.88
N ASP A 99 5.95 -0.36 23.47
CA ASP A 99 4.82 -0.11 24.36
C ASP A 99 4.18 -1.44 24.77
N VAL A 100 4.60 -1.91 25.94
CA VAL A 100 4.15 -3.17 26.54
C VAL A 100 2.78 -3.07 27.22
N SER A 101 2.13 -1.90 27.22
CA SER A 101 0.78 -1.74 27.77
C SER A 101 -0.30 -2.38 26.89
N ALA A 102 -0.02 -2.52 25.59
CA ALA A 102 -0.90 -3.15 24.61
C ALA A 102 -0.80 -4.69 24.55
N SER A 103 0.13 -5.30 25.31
CA SER A 103 0.35 -6.75 25.25
C SER A 103 -0.70 -7.53 26.06
N PRO A 104 -1.42 -8.50 25.44
CA PRO A 104 -2.42 -9.31 26.15
C PRO A 104 -1.81 -10.30 27.16
N LEU A 105 -0.48 -10.48 27.18
CA LEU A 105 0.24 -11.38 28.09
C LEU A 105 0.42 -10.82 29.51
N ARG A 106 -0.15 -9.64 29.82
CA ARG A 106 -0.26 -9.09 31.19
C ARG A 106 -1.61 -9.46 31.84
N ARG A 107 -1.93 -10.76 31.91
CA ARG A 107 -2.93 -11.30 32.83
C ARG A 107 -2.37 -12.54 33.52
#